data_AF-A0A963H5P6-F1
#
_entry.id   AF-A0A963H5P6-F1
#
_cell.length_a   1.000
_cell.length_b   1.000
_cell.length_c   1.000
_cell.angle_alpha   90.00
_cell.angle_beta   90.00
_cell.angle_gamma   90.00
#
_symmetry.space_group_name_H-M   'P 1'
#
loop_
_entity.id
_entity.type
_entity.pdbx_description
1 polymer ?
#
loop_
_entity_poly.entity_id
_entity_poly.type
_entity_poly.pdbx_seq_one_letter_code
_entity_poly.pdbx_strand_id
1 'polypeptide(L)' 'IVPCHRVVGRDGALTGYAGGLARKRALLELEAAHATA' A
#
# COMPACT_ATOMS: atom_id res chain seq x y z
N ILE A 1 6.37 -4.20 -13.32
CA ILE A 1 5.24 -3.87 -12.41
C ILE A 1 5.67 -2.69 -11.55
N VAL A 2 4.78 -1.70 -11.31
CA VAL A 2 5.10 -0.52 -10.49
C VAL A 2 4.43 -0.66 -9.11
N PRO A 3 5.16 -0.56 -7.98
CA PRO A 3 4.60 -0.69 -6.63
C PRO A 3 3.94 0.61 -6.16
N CYS A 4 2.98 1.12 -6.94
CA CYS A 4 2.33 2.41 -6.65
C CYS A 4 1.53 2.40 -5.32
N HIS A 5 1.22 1.21 -4.77
CA HIS A 5 0.62 1.07 -3.45
C HIS A 5 1.58 1.45 -2.30
N ARG A 6 2.91 1.50 -2.54
CA ARG A 6 3.92 1.93 -1.56
C ARG A 6 4.08 3.45 -1.45
N VAL A 7 3.52 4.22 -2.37
CA VAL A 7 3.58 5.70 -2.31
C VAL A 7 2.54 6.20 -1.30
N VAL A 8 2.98 6.96 -0.30
CA VAL A 8 2.12 7.49 0.78
C VAL A 8 2.16 9.02 0.81
N GLY A 9 1.14 9.63 1.42
CA GLY A 9 1.13 11.07 1.70
C GLY A 9 2.30 11.48 2.60
N ARG A 10 2.65 12.76 2.58
CA ARG A 10 3.74 13.31 3.43
C ARG A 10 3.49 13.08 4.92
N ASP A 11 2.23 13.05 5.32
CA ASP A 11 1.74 12.77 6.66
C ASP A 11 1.61 11.27 6.97
N GLY A 12 1.97 10.40 6.03
CA GLY A 12 1.79 8.94 6.14
C GLY A 12 0.39 8.46 5.78
N ALA A 13 -0.53 9.33 5.35
CA ALA A 13 -1.87 8.93 4.98
C ALA A 13 -1.88 8.10 3.69
N LEU A 14 -2.78 7.11 3.64
CA LEU A 14 -3.10 6.41 2.39
C LEU A 14 -4.02 7.30 1.55
N THR A 15 -3.45 7.84 0.49
CA THR A 15 -4.16 8.63 -0.51
C THR A 15 -3.98 8.00 -1.89
N GLY A 16 -4.80 8.42 -2.87
CA GLY A 16 -4.61 8.17 -4.30
C GLY A 16 -4.24 6.74 -4.71
N TYR A 17 -5.22 5.97 -5.22
CA TYR A 17 -4.95 4.66 -5.82
C TYR A 17 -6.04 4.28 -6.81
N ALA A 18 -5.65 3.94 -8.05
CA ALA A 18 -6.60 3.60 -9.11
C ALA A 18 -7.51 2.40 -8.75
N GLY A 19 -6.98 1.43 -8.00
CA GLY A 19 -7.74 0.27 -7.53
C GLY A 19 -8.51 0.46 -6.22
N GLY A 20 -8.58 1.71 -5.70
CA GLY A 20 -9.21 2.04 -4.42
C GLY A 20 -8.32 1.79 -3.19
N LEU A 21 -8.56 2.56 -2.12
CA LEU A 21 -7.71 2.51 -0.92
C LEU A 21 -7.74 1.16 -0.20
N ALA A 22 -8.86 0.43 -0.27
CA ALA A 22 -8.97 -0.91 0.32
C ALA A 22 -7.95 -1.88 -0.30
N ARG A 23 -7.81 -1.88 -1.63
CA ARG A 23 -6.81 -2.72 -2.32
C ARG A 23 -5.39 -2.29 -1.98
N LYS A 24 -5.12 -0.98 -1.91
CA LYS A 24 -3.81 -0.44 -1.51
C LYS A 24 -3.41 -0.94 -0.12
N ARG A 25 -4.33 -0.88 0.84
CA ARG A 25 -4.13 -1.36 2.21
C ARG A 25 -3.84 -2.86 2.25
N ALA A 26 -4.66 -3.68 1.58
CA ALA A 26 -4.48 -5.13 1.56
C ALA A 26 -3.12 -5.56 0.98
N LEU A 27 -2.62 -4.87 -0.05
CA LEU A 27 -1.29 -5.15 -0.61
C LEU A 27 -0.16 -4.81 0.37
N LEU A 28 -0.28 -3.70 1.09
CA LEU A 28 0.71 -3.32 2.12
C LEU A 28 0.71 -4.31 3.28
N GLU A 29 -0.46 -4.78 3.72
CA GLU A 29 -0.60 -5.80 4.77
C GLU A 29 0.01 -7.14 4.33
N LEU A 30 -0.24 -7.55 3.09
CA LEU A 30 0.37 -8.76 2.52
C LEU A 30 1.90 -8.66 2.53
N GLU A 31 2.46 -7.53 2.07
CA GLU A 31 3.90 -7.30 2.09
C GLU A 31 4.47 -7.31 3.52
N ALA A 32 3.77 -6.72 4.48
CA ALA A 32 4.18 -6.72 5.88
C ALA A 32 4.20 -8.15 6.47
N ALA A 33 3.21 -8.98 6.14
CA ALA A 33 3.17 -10.38 6.57
C ALA A 33 4.32 -11.21 5.99
N HIS A 34 4.75 -10.91 4.77
CA HIS A 34 5.90 -11.57 4.15
C HIS A 34 7.26 -11.02 4.62
N ALA A 35 7.31 -9.83 5.22
CA ALA A 35 8.54 -9.26 5.74
C ALA A 35 9.00 -9.91 7.06
N THR A 36 8.10 -10.62 7.75
CA THR A 36 8.36 -11.28 9.05
C THR A 36 8.55 -12.80 8.95
N ALA A 37 8.73 -13.34 7.75
CA ALA A 37 9.03 -14.76 7.50
C ALA A 37 10.54 -15.01 7.39
#